data_AF-A0A0F9N1V1-F1
#
_entry.id   AF-A0A0F9N1V1-F1
#
_cell.length_a   1.000
_cell.length_b   1.000
_cell.length_c   1.000
_cell.angle_alpha   90.00
_cell.angle_beta   90.00
_cell.angle_gamma   90.00
#
_symmetry.space_group_name_H-M   'P 1'
#
loop_
_entity.id
_entity.type
_entity.pdbx_description
1 polymer ?
#
loop_
_entity_poly.entity_id
_entity_poly.type
_entity_poly.pdbx_seq_one_letter_code
_entity_poly.pdbx_strand_id
1 'polypeptide(L)'
;MIKITQIDNGHQFEVQTQNGDTLLTSIAYMDKDKMDETIQNLLAVNANKNHFERRTNTEGKFIFSLKDDSGSTIGHSELYDSEAGMENGIKNLGKNLS
;
A
#
# COMPACT_ATOMS: atom_id res chain seq x y z
N MET A 1 10.54 -4.60 -1.07
CA MET A 1 11.29 -3.54 -1.80
C MET A 1 10.32 -2.44 -2.20
N ILE A 2 10.77 -1.18 -2.28
CA ILE A 2 9.95 -0.08 -2.80
C ILE A 2 10.42 0.26 -4.21
N LYS A 3 9.50 0.26 -5.16
CA LYS A 3 9.75 0.65 -6.55
C LYS A 3 8.98 1.93 -6.86
N ILE A 4 9.67 2.97 -7.32
CA ILE A 4 9.04 4.23 -7.76
C ILE A 4 8.86 4.19 -9.27
N THR A 5 7.68 4.55 -9.75
CA THR A 5 7.33 4.64 -11.17
C THR A 5 6.83 6.05 -11.48
N GLN A 6 7.35 6.64 -12.56
CA GLN A 6 6.83 7.89 -13.09
C GLN A 6 5.58 7.63 -13.93
N ILE A 7 4.55 8.44 -13.72
CA ILE A 7 3.30 8.45 -14.49
C ILE A 7 3.12 9.86 -15.07
N ASP A 8 2.20 10.02 -16.03
CA ASP A 8 2.07 11.24 -16.85
C ASP A 8 2.26 12.56 -16.10
N ASN A 9 1.62 12.73 -14.94
CA ASN A 9 1.67 13.97 -14.17
C ASN A 9 2.33 13.84 -12.78
N GLY A 10 2.96 12.70 -12.46
CA GLY A 10 3.50 12.50 -11.12
C GLY A 10 4.24 11.17 -10.94
N HIS A 11 4.22 10.68 -9.71
CA HIS A 11 4.90 9.46 -9.32
C HIS A 11 3.98 8.56 -8.50
N GLN A 12 4.21 7.27 -8.59
CA GLN A 12 3.67 6.28 -7.68
C GLN A 12 4.80 5.45 -7.12
N PHE A 13 4.57 4.86 -5.96
CA PHE A 13 5.43 3.80 -5.45
C PHE A 13 4.65 2.50 -5.25
N GLU A 14 5.35 1.40 -5.42
CA GLU A 14 4.87 0.05 -5.16
C GLU A 14 5.67 -0.56 -4.03
N VAL A 15 4.98 -1.21 -3.09
CA VAL A 15 5.61 -2.08 -2.11
C VAL A 15 5.55 -3.50 -2.65
N GLN A 16 6.70 -4.10 -2.92
CA GLN A 16 6.82 -5.41 -3.51
C GLN A 16 7.48 -6.42 -2.55
N THR A 17 7.16 -7.70 -2.69
CA THR A 17 7.88 -8.80 -2.05
C THR A 17 9.32 -8.88 -2.57
N GLN A 18 10.16 -9.71 -1.95
CA GLN A 18 11.52 -9.97 -2.46
C GLN A 18 11.53 -10.59 -3.86
N ASN A 19 10.45 -11.29 -4.23
CA ASN A 19 10.30 -11.94 -5.53
C ASN A 19 9.71 -11.00 -6.61
N GLY A 20 9.37 -9.76 -6.24
CA GLY A 20 8.81 -8.76 -7.16
C GLY A 20 7.28 -8.71 -7.24
N ASP A 21 6.56 -9.51 -6.45
CA ASP A 21 5.10 -9.44 -6.41
C ASP A 21 4.64 -8.16 -5.71
N THR A 22 3.72 -7.42 -6.31
CA THR A 22 3.19 -6.17 -5.74
C THR A 22 2.20 -6.47 -4.61
N LEU A 23 2.44 -5.87 -3.44
CA LEU A 23 1.57 -5.93 -2.27
C LEU A 23 0.69 -4.69 -2.12
N LEU A 24 1.19 -3.54 -2.56
CA LEU A 24 0.51 -2.25 -2.46
C LEU A 24 0.99 -1.34 -3.59
N THR A 25 0.05 -0.69 -4.26
CA THR A 25 0.32 0.43 -5.18
C THR A 25 -0.21 1.73 -4.56
N SER A 26 0.63 2.76 -4.53
CA SER A 26 0.24 4.05 -3.96
C SER A 26 -0.76 4.80 -4.85
N ILE A 27 -1.43 5.79 -4.28
CA ILE A 27 -2.07 6.83 -5.07
C ILE A 27 -1.02 7.61 -5.87
N ALA A 28 -1.47 8.38 -6.86
CA ALA A 28 -0.60 9.29 -7.60
C ALA A 28 -0.16 10.47 -6.73
N TYR A 29 1.15 10.71 -6.68
CA TYR A 29 1.77 11.87 -6.05
C TYR A 29 2.27 12.82 -7.13
N MET A 30 1.67 14.01 -7.21
CA MET A 30 2.16 15.10 -8.09
C MET A 30 3.40 15.79 -7.50
N ASP A 31 3.56 15.68 -6.18
CA ASP A 31 4.65 16.26 -5.40
C ASP A 31 5.56 15.14 -4.92
N LYS A 32 6.81 15.14 -5.41
CA LYS A 32 7.79 14.10 -5.09
C LYS A 32 8.22 14.15 -3.62
N ASP A 33 8.29 15.34 -3.02
CA ASP A 33 8.71 15.48 -1.62
C ASP A 33 7.66 14.84 -0.70
N LYS A 34 6.37 15.02 -0.99
CA LYS A 34 5.28 14.34 -0.27
C LYS A 34 5.31 12.82 -0.41
N MET A 35 5.67 12.32 -1.58
CA MET A 35 5.84 10.88 -1.79
C MET A 35 7.00 10.35 -0.94
N ASP A 36 8.14 11.03 -0.98
CA ASP A 36 9.35 10.63 -0.25
C ASP A 36 9.11 10.70 1.27
N GLU A 37 8.42 11.73 1.77
CA GLU A 37 7.97 11.82 3.17
C GLU A 37 7.03 10.65 3.54
N THR A 38 6.06 10.33 2.67
CA THR A 38 5.16 9.18 2.89
C THR A 38 5.96 7.88 3.01
N ILE A 39 6.91 7.64 2.11
CA ILE A 39 7.78 6.46 2.13
C ILE A 39 8.60 6.41 3.42
N GLN A 40 9.19 7.54 3.83
CA GLN A 40 9.95 7.62 5.08
C GLN A 40 9.07 7.29 6.29
N ASN A 41 7.86 7.85 6.36
CA ASN A 41 6.91 7.58 7.45
C ASN A 41 6.47 6.11 7.49
N LEU A 42 6.26 5.48 6.32
CA LEU A 42 5.95 4.06 6.22
C LEU A 42 7.07 3.16 6.76
N LEU A 43 8.34 3.55 6.55
CA LEU A 43 9.53 2.81 6.97
C LEU A 43 10.00 3.14 8.39
N ALA A 44 9.52 4.24 8.99
CA ALA A 44 10.00 4.73 10.28
C ALA A 44 9.47 3.98 11.52
N VAL A 45 8.71 2.88 11.33
CA VAL A 45 8.27 1.87 12.32
C VAL A 45 8.30 2.37 13.78
N ASN A 46 7.42 3.31 14.10
CA ASN A 46 6.86 3.46 15.44
C ASN A 46 5.42 2.92 15.42
N ALA A 47 5.38 1.59 15.31
CA ALA A 47 4.35 0.64 15.73
C ALA A 47 2.88 1.10 15.80
N ASN A 48 2.07 0.46 14.94
CA ASN A 48 0.64 0.12 15.12
C ASN A 48 -0.46 1.07 14.62
N LYS A 49 -0.18 2.07 13.81
CA LYS A 49 -1.25 2.92 13.24
C LYS A 49 -1.46 2.82 11.73
N ASN A 50 -0.88 1.82 11.07
CA ASN A 50 -1.23 1.57 9.68
C ASN A 50 -2.70 1.12 9.62
N HIS A 51 -3.55 2.04 9.14
CA HIS A 51 -4.98 1.85 9.11
C HIS A 51 -5.36 1.09 7.84
N PHE A 52 -5.60 -0.21 7.98
CA PHE A 52 -6.03 -1.06 6.88
C PHE A 52 -7.55 -1.05 6.76
N GLU A 53 -8.06 -0.44 5.68
CA GLU A 53 -9.47 -0.54 5.32
C GLU A 53 -9.68 -1.72 4.37
N ARG A 54 -10.51 -2.68 4.79
CA ARG A 54 -10.86 -3.87 4.01
C ARG A 54 -12.19 -3.64 3.32
N ARG A 55 -12.29 -4.03 2.06
CA ARG A 55 -13.52 -3.95 1.28
C ARG A 55 -13.71 -5.21 0.45
N THR A 56 -14.96 -5.45 0.08
CA THR A 56 -15.34 -6.40 -0.96
C THR A 56 -15.98 -5.62 -2.10
N ASN A 57 -15.50 -5.80 -3.33
CA ASN A 57 -16.06 -5.13 -4.49
C ASN A 57 -17.41 -5.78 -4.91
N THR A 58 -18.07 -5.22 -5.91
CA THR A 58 -19.36 -5.73 -6.42
C THR A 58 -19.29 -7.12 -7.04
N GLU A 59 -18.08 -7.60 -7.36
CA GLU A 59 -17.81 -8.92 -7.94
C GLU A 59 -17.44 -9.97 -6.88
N GLY A 60 -17.49 -9.60 -5.59
CA GLY A 60 -17.11 -10.49 -4.49
C GLY A 60 -15.60 -10.65 -4.29
N LYS A 61 -14.77 -9.83 -4.94
CA LYS A 61 -13.31 -9.81 -4.73
C LYS A 61 -12.95 -8.94 -3.54
N PHE A 62 -11.90 -9.34 -2.84
CA PHE A 62 -11.43 -8.69 -1.62
C PHE A 62 -10.29 -7.72 -1.93
N ILE A 63 -10.28 -6.57 -1.29
CA ILE A 63 -9.25 -5.54 -1.49
C ILE A 63 -9.01 -4.80 -0.17
N PHE A 64 -7.78 -4.39 0.08
CA PHE A 64 -7.50 -3.50 1.20
C PHE A 64 -6.85 -2.19 0.76
N SER A 65 -7.01 -1.15 1.57
CA SER A 65 -6.36 0.14 1.41
C SER A 65 -5.53 0.44 2.65
N LEU A 66 -4.35 1.00 2.46
CA LEU A 66 -3.55 1.56 3.54
C LEU A 66 -3.86 3.04 3.68
N LYS A 67 -4.14 3.48 4.91
CA LYS A 67 -4.38 4.87 5.27
C LYS A 67 -3.36 5.37 6.29
N ASP A 68 -3.07 6.65 6.22
CA ASP A 68 -2.30 7.36 7.24
C ASP A 68 -3.13 7.67 8.49
N ASP A 69 -2.48 8.25 9.50
CA ASP A 69 -3.10 8.69 10.77
C ASP A 69 -4.22 9.72 10.57
N SER A 70 -4.24 10.45 9.45
CA SER A 70 -5.30 11.42 9.11
C SER A 70 -6.52 10.75 8.47
N GLY A 71 -6.42 9.46 8.13
CA GLY A 71 -7.43 8.71 7.38
C GLY A 71 -7.33 8.86 5.87
N SER A 72 -6.30 9.55 5.37
CA SER A 72 -6.04 9.72 3.95
C SER A 72 -5.43 8.45 3.38
N THR A 73 -5.90 8.06 2.18
CA THR A 73 -5.41 6.85 1.51
C THR A 73 -4.01 7.06 0.98
N ILE A 74 -3.10 6.15 1.36
CA ILE A 74 -1.75 6.05 0.82
C ILE A 74 -1.73 5.17 -0.44
N GLY A 75 -2.45 4.04 -0.40
CA GLY A 75 -2.46 3.08 -1.50
C GLY A 75 -3.46 1.95 -1.33
N HIS A 76 -3.54 1.11 -2.35
CA HIS A 76 -4.46 -0.02 -2.43
C HIS A 76 -3.72 -1.30 -2.82
N SER A 77 -4.22 -2.43 -2.35
CA SER A 77 -3.80 -3.74 -2.83
C SER A 77 -4.39 -4.06 -4.19
N GLU A 78 -3.88 -5.10 -4.84
CA GLU A 78 -4.61 -5.78 -5.89
C GLU A 78 -5.86 -6.50 -5.33
N LEU A 79 -6.71 -6.98 -6.25
CA LEU A 79 -7.87 -7.79 -5.90
C LEU A 79 -7.44 -9.21 -5.50
N TYR A 80 -8.03 -9.71 -4.43
CA TYR A 80 -7.87 -11.09 -3.95
C TYR A 80 -9.14 -11.89 -4.18
N ASP A 81 -8.97 -13.17 -4.51
CA ASP A 81 -10.06 -14.13 -4.68
C ASP A 81 -10.66 -14.61 -3.35
N SER A 82 -10.00 -14.36 -2.22
CA SER A 82 -10.46 -14.76 -0.90
C SER A 82 -10.06 -13.78 0.19
N GLU A 83 -10.86 -13.70 1.24
CA GLU A 83 -10.57 -12.91 2.45
C GLU A 83 -9.26 -13.35 3.09
N ALA A 84 -9.02 -14.66 3.18
CA ALA A 84 -7.77 -15.21 3.72
C ALA A 84 -6.54 -14.78 2.88
N GLY A 85 -6.69 -14.69 1.55
CA GLY A 85 -5.65 -14.15 0.67
C GLY A 85 -5.34 -12.69 0.98
N MET A 86 -6.38 -11.87 1.15
CA MET A 86 -6.25 -10.46 1.51
C MET A 86 -5.56 -10.26 2.88
N GLU A 87 -5.95 -11.02 3.92
CA GLU A 87 -5.30 -10.92 5.23
C GLU A 87 -3.83 -11.35 5.20
N ASN A 88 -3.49 -12.36 4.38
CA ASN A 88 -2.10 -12.72 4.14
C ASN A 88 -1.33 -11.60 3.44
N GLY A 89 -1.97 -10.90 2.48
CA GLY A 89 -1.44 -9.70 1.84
C GLY A 89 -1.10 -8.61 2.86
N ILE A 90 -2.03 -8.28 3.77
CA ILE A 90 -1.83 -7.29 4.84
C ILE A 90 -0.66 -7.69 5.74
N LYS A 91 -0.59 -8.96 6.15
CA LYS A 91 0.51 -9.47 6.97
C LYS A 91 1.85 -9.37 6.26
N ASN A 92 1.90 -9.70 4.97
CA ASN A 92 3.13 -9.61 4.17
C ASN A 92 3.55 -8.16 3.97
N LEU A 93 2.60 -7.26 3.73
CA LEU A 93 2.87 -5.83 3.63
C LEU A 93 3.46 -5.30 4.94
N GLY A 94 2.85 -5.62 6.07
CA GLY A 94 3.38 -5.25 7.39
C GLY A 94 4.82 -5.71 7.61
N LYS A 95 5.17 -6.93 7.19
CA LYS A 95 6.55 -7.47 7.27
C LYS A 95 7.54 -6.79 6.31
N ASN A 96 7.07 -6.27 5.18
CA ASN A 96 7.94 -5.61 4.20
C ASN A 96 8.19 -4.13 4.53
N LEU A 97 7.35 -3.55 5.39
CA LEU A 97 7.49 -2.18 5.90
C LEU A 97 8.16 -2.13 7.28
N SER A 98 8.39 -3.28 7.92
CA SER A 98 9.04 -3.42 9.23
C SER A 98 10.54 -3.64 9.15
#